data_AF-A0A2D6MAQ5-F1
#
_entry.id   AF-A0A2D6MAQ5-F1
#
_cell.length_a   1.000
_cell.length_b   1.000
_cell.length_c   1.000
_cell.angle_alpha   90.00
_cell.angle_beta   90.00
_cell.angle_gamma   90.00
#
_symmetry.space_group_name_H-M   'P 1'
#
loop_
_entity.id
_entity.type
_entity.pdbx_description
1 polymer ?
#
loop_
_entity_poly.entity_id
_entity_poly.type
_entity_poly.pdbx_seq_one_letter_code
_entity_poly.pdbx_strand_id
1 'polypeptide(L)'
;MNDSRKEEIVRDLLVKRPLSDYSNEELFDLNLHSEYDCRRYVTKIFYPGYPSLTSGQKGGLSRKTNRLWRRIYDGYFDVRTRGGRGIYLVNKGYGCDLGHLFAQDKQEAESLAKLLFGCLVDEGSYSNIRITFIRLGSLHELKAFNRKIVDNLKKEIQGAKDSIIHYQERMAQRQNRLDALNAVESSILASALTDVQPEKT
;
A
#
# COMPACT_ATOMS: atom_id res chain seq x y z
N MET A 1 9.36 -19.66 5.46
CA MET A 1 9.34 -21.04 4.91
C MET A 1 10.12 -21.10 3.60
N ASN A 2 10.88 -22.17 3.32
CA ASN A 2 11.53 -22.32 2.01
C ASN A 2 10.50 -22.72 0.93
N ASP A 3 10.82 -22.47 -0.34
CA ASP A 3 9.88 -22.71 -1.45
C ASP A 3 9.52 -24.19 -1.61
N SER A 4 10.44 -25.10 -1.31
CA SER A 4 10.23 -26.55 -1.39
C SER A 4 9.15 -27.04 -0.41
N ARG A 5 9.26 -26.66 0.88
CA ARG A 5 8.27 -27.00 1.90
C ARG A 5 6.91 -26.37 1.60
N LYS A 6 6.90 -25.12 1.12
CA LYS A 6 5.65 -24.46 0.69
C LYS A 6 4.96 -25.25 -0.41
N GLU A 7 5.71 -25.70 -1.41
CA GLU A 7 5.17 -26.48 -2.52
C GLU A 7 4.63 -27.84 -2.04
N GLU A 8 5.34 -28.52 -1.15
CA GLU A 8 4.92 -29.77 -0.53
C GLU A 8 3.56 -29.62 0.18
N ILE A 9 3.45 -28.64 1.08
CA ILE A 9 2.21 -28.35 1.82
C ILE A 9 1.07 -28.04 0.85
N VAL A 10 1.32 -27.18 -0.15
CA VAL A 10 0.28 -26.82 -1.12
C VAL A 10 -0.17 -28.02 -1.95
N ARG A 11 0.74 -28.92 -2.33
CA ARG A 11 0.39 -30.14 -3.06
C ARG A 11 -0.48 -31.07 -2.21
N ASP A 12 -0.15 -31.27 -0.93
CA ASP A 12 -0.98 -32.07 -0.01
C ASP A 12 -2.37 -31.42 0.19
N LEU A 13 -2.40 -30.10 0.42
CA LEU A 13 -3.63 -29.30 0.52
C LEU A 13 -4.45 -29.29 -0.78
N LEU A 14 -3.98 -29.84 -1.89
CA LEU A 14 -4.76 -29.98 -3.12
C LEU A 14 -5.33 -31.41 -3.32
N VAL A 15 -4.90 -32.40 -2.54
CA VAL A 15 -5.44 -33.78 -2.57
C VAL A 15 -6.87 -33.80 -2.01
N LYS A 16 -7.70 -34.78 -2.39
CA LYS A 16 -9.11 -34.87 -1.92
C LYS A 16 -9.19 -34.88 -0.39
N ARG A 17 -8.26 -35.58 0.27
CA ARG A 17 -8.05 -35.59 1.72
C ARG A 17 -6.55 -35.30 1.95
N PRO A 18 -6.18 -34.17 2.58
CA PRO A 18 -4.79 -33.93 2.98
C PRO A 18 -4.30 -35.08 3.85
N LEU A 19 -3.01 -35.38 3.76
CA LEU A 19 -2.36 -36.43 4.54
C LEU A 19 -1.88 -35.91 5.89
N SER A 20 -1.58 -34.61 5.99
CA SER A 20 -1.08 -33.98 7.21
C SER A 20 -2.07 -32.97 7.77
N ASP A 21 -2.08 -32.85 9.10
CA ASP A 21 -2.70 -31.73 9.80
C ASP A 21 -1.66 -30.61 9.94
N TYR A 22 -1.94 -29.45 9.35
CA TYR A 22 -1.07 -28.28 9.41
C TYR A 22 -1.56 -27.30 10.48
N SER A 23 -0.64 -26.75 11.24
CA SER A 23 -0.94 -25.69 12.21
C SER A 23 -1.41 -24.41 11.51
N ASN A 24 -2.18 -23.57 12.20
CA ASN A 24 -2.64 -22.30 11.64
C ASN A 24 -1.45 -21.38 11.29
N GLU A 25 -0.38 -21.45 12.09
CA GLU A 25 0.87 -20.74 11.87
C GLU A 25 1.58 -21.19 10.58
N GLU A 26 1.66 -22.51 10.32
CA GLU A 26 2.22 -23.03 9.07
C GLU A 26 1.39 -22.60 7.86
N LEU A 27 0.06 -22.66 7.96
CA LEU A 27 -0.85 -22.23 6.90
C LEU A 27 -0.72 -20.72 6.61
N PHE A 28 -0.54 -19.92 7.65
CA PHE A 28 -0.30 -18.48 7.52
C PHE A 28 1.07 -18.22 6.86
N ASP A 29 2.12 -18.93 7.28
CA ASP A 29 3.48 -18.81 6.75
C ASP A 29 3.63 -19.22 5.27
N LEU A 30 2.60 -19.84 4.68
CA LEU A 30 2.53 -20.03 3.22
C LEU A 30 2.53 -18.70 2.48
N ASN A 31 2.22 -17.58 3.12
CA ASN A 31 2.14 -16.25 2.50
C ASN A 31 1.18 -16.25 1.29
N LEU A 32 0.00 -16.87 1.48
CA LEU A 32 -1.10 -16.94 0.53
C LEU A 32 -2.33 -16.27 1.16
N HIS A 33 -2.28 -14.94 1.30
CA HIS A 33 -3.21 -14.15 2.12
C HIS A 33 -4.53 -13.80 1.41
N SER A 34 -4.72 -14.29 0.19
CA SER A 34 -5.93 -14.05 -0.60
C SER A 34 -6.18 -15.17 -1.61
N GLU A 35 -7.43 -15.30 -2.07
CA GLU A 35 -7.77 -16.19 -3.18
C GLU A 35 -6.96 -15.85 -4.46
N TYR A 36 -6.67 -14.56 -4.67
CA TYR A 36 -5.83 -14.10 -5.77
C TYR A 36 -4.40 -14.64 -5.66
N ASP A 37 -3.80 -14.61 -4.47
CA ASP A 37 -2.48 -15.18 -4.22
C ASP A 37 -2.47 -16.70 -4.45
N CYS A 38 -3.50 -17.40 -3.95
CA CYS A 38 -3.71 -18.83 -4.22
C CYS A 38 -3.79 -19.08 -5.74
N ARG A 39 -4.56 -18.29 -6.48
CA ARG A 39 -4.70 -18.41 -7.94
C ARG A 39 -3.38 -18.19 -8.67
N ARG A 40 -2.63 -17.15 -8.29
CA ARG A 40 -1.30 -16.87 -8.87
C ARG A 40 -0.34 -18.04 -8.61
N TYR A 41 -0.32 -18.54 -7.38
CA TYR A 41 0.56 -19.63 -6.98
C TYR A 41 0.20 -20.96 -7.69
N VAL A 42 -1.08 -21.32 -7.74
CA VAL A 42 -1.54 -22.50 -8.49
C VAL A 42 -1.25 -22.37 -9.98
N THR A 43 -1.44 -21.18 -10.57
CA THR A 43 -1.05 -20.92 -11.97
C THR A 43 0.44 -21.19 -12.18
N LYS A 44 1.30 -20.66 -11.30
CA LYS A 44 2.75 -20.83 -11.37
C LYS A 44 3.18 -22.30 -11.37
N ILE A 45 2.57 -23.14 -10.51
CA ILE A 45 2.95 -24.55 -10.33
C ILE A 45 2.39 -25.44 -11.44
N PHE A 46 1.09 -25.31 -11.75
CA PHE A 46 0.39 -26.27 -12.60
C PHE A 46 0.27 -25.86 -14.06
N TYR A 47 0.50 -24.57 -14.36
CA TYR A 47 0.38 -24.02 -15.71
C TYR A 47 1.57 -23.11 -16.05
N PRO A 48 2.83 -23.56 -15.85
CA PRO A 48 3.99 -22.75 -16.22
C PRO A 48 4.06 -22.55 -17.74
N GLY A 49 4.35 -21.32 -18.19
CA GLY A 49 4.59 -21.02 -19.60
C GLY A 49 3.34 -20.93 -20.49
N TYR A 50 2.13 -21.02 -19.94
CA TYR A 50 0.90 -20.84 -20.72
C TYR A 50 0.50 -19.35 -20.79
N PRO A 51 0.55 -18.71 -21.97
CA PRO A 51 0.14 -17.31 -22.11
C PRO A 51 -1.37 -17.12 -21.92
N SER A 52 -2.15 -18.14 -22.27
CA SER A 52 -3.59 -18.20 -22.02
C SER A 52 -4.01 -19.63 -21.72
N LEU A 53 -5.01 -19.78 -20.85
CA LEU A 53 -5.55 -21.08 -20.46
C LEU A 53 -6.78 -21.41 -21.31
N THR A 54 -6.89 -22.66 -21.76
CA THR A 54 -8.12 -23.17 -22.40
C THR A 54 -9.30 -23.16 -21.42
N SER A 55 -10.54 -23.27 -21.92
CA SER A 55 -11.73 -23.31 -21.05
C SER A 55 -11.65 -24.41 -19.98
N GLY A 56 -11.22 -25.62 -20.37
CA GLY A 56 -11.02 -26.74 -19.44
C GLY A 56 -9.93 -26.46 -18.39
N GLN A 57 -8.82 -25.84 -18.79
CA GLN A 57 -7.75 -25.45 -17.87
C GLN A 57 -8.20 -24.36 -16.89
N LYS A 58 -8.98 -23.36 -17.35
CA LYS A 58 -9.57 -22.32 -16.48
C LYS A 58 -10.46 -22.94 -15.40
N GLY A 59 -11.31 -23.91 -15.77
CA GLY A 59 -12.13 -24.65 -14.80
C GLY A 59 -11.30 -25.50 -13.83
N GLY A 60 -10.21 -26.10 -14.30
CA GLY A 60 -9.24 -26.82 -13.47
C GLY A 60 -8.52 -25.92 -12.46
N LEU A 61 -8.09 -24.72 -12.89
CA LEU A 61 -7.45 -23.70 -12.05
C LEU A 61 -8.40 -23.23 -10.96
N SER A 62 -9.62 -22.79 -11.34
CA SER A 62 -10.62 -22.29 -10.37
C SER A 62 -10.93 -23.32 -9.29
N ARG A 63 -11.10 -24.61 -9.64
CA ARG A 63 -11.34 -25.68 -8.67
C ARG A 63 -10.18 -25.87 -7.68
N LYS A 64 -8.94 -25.82 -8.16
CA LYS A 64 -7.74 -25.93 -7.32
C LYS A 64 -7.59 -24.72 -6.40
N THR A 65 -7.76 -23.51 -6.95
CA THR A 65 -7.75 -22.26 -6.19
C THR A 65 -8.78 -22.28 -5.07
N ASN A 66 -10.04 -22.60 -5.37
CA ASN A 66 -11.11 -22.61 -4.37
C ASN A 66 -10.85 -23.66 -3.28
N ARG A 67 -10.33 -24.83 -3.65
CA ARG A 67 -9.96 -25.88 -2.69
C ARG A 67 -8.85 -25.42 -1.76
N LEU A 68 -7.77 -24.87 -2.32
CA LEU A 68 -6.63 -24.39 -1.55
C LEU A 68 -7.05 -23.26 -0.61
N TRP A 69 -7.77 -22.26 -1.14
CA TRP A 69 -8.22 -21.12 -0.35
C TRP A 69 -9.12 -21.53 0.80
N ARG A 70 -10.14 -22.37 0.57
CA ARG A 70 -11.03 -22.85 1.64
C ARG A 70 -10.30 -23.58 2.76
N ARG A 71 -9.17 -24.23 2.49
CA ARG A 71 -8.38 -24.95 3.50
C ARG A 71 -7.44 -24.06 4.29
N ILE A 72 -6.94 -23.00 3.66
CA ILE A 72 -6.04 -22.03 4.30
C ILE A 72 -6.84 -20.95 5.05
N TYR A 73 -8.03 -20.61 4.56
CA TYR A 73 -8.81 -19.44 5.00
C TYR A 73 -9.01 -19.40 6.51
N ASP A 74 -9.44 -20.50 7.12
CA ASP A 74 -9.73 -20.53 8.56
C ASP A 74 -8.48 -20.30 9.40
N GLY A 75 -7.38 -21.00 9.09
CA GLY A 75 -6.10 -20.82 9.79
C GLY A 75 -5.49 -19.44 9.56
N TYR A 76 -5.59 -18.93 8.34
CA TYR A 76 -5.18 -17.57 8.00
C TYR A 76 -5.99 -16.52 8.79
N PHE A 77 -7.31 -16.66 8.80
CA PHE A 77 -8.21 -15.70 9.45
C PHE A 77 -8.03 -15.72 10.97
N ASP A 78 -7.84 -16.90 11.57
CA ASP A 78 -7.56 -17.06 12.99
C ASP A 78 -6.26 -16.35 13.38
N VAL A 79 -5.14 -16.64 12.71
CA VAL A 79 -3.83 -16.00 13.00
C VAL A 79 -3.89 -14.50 12.73
N ARG A 80 -4.56 -14.06 11.66
CA ARG A 80 -4.73 -12.63 11.37
C ARG A 80 -5.53 -11.89 12.45
N THR A 81 -6.54 -12.53 13.01
CA THR A 81 -7.47 -11.90 13.96
C THR A 81 -6.91 -11.91 15.38
N ARG A 82 -6.42 -13.09 15.81
CA ARG A 82 -5.78 -13.32 17.11
C ARG A 82 -4.44 -12.60 17.21
N GLY A 83 -3.71 -12.55 16.10
CA GLY A 83 -2.31 -12.13 16.09
C GLY A 83 -1.41 -13.20 16.72
N GLY A 84 -0.16 -12.83 16.92
CA GLY A 84 0.86 -13.63 17.59
C GLY A 84 2.19 -12.89 17.67
N ARG A 85 3.23 -13.59 18.12
CA ARG A 85 4.56 -13.01 18.23
C ARG A 85 5.14 -12.76 16.84
N GLY A 86 5.28 -11.50 16.45
CA GLY A 86 5.75 -11.20 15.11
C GLY A 86 5.68 -9.72 14.74
N ILE A 87 5.64 -9.48 13.44
CA ILE A 87 5.68 -8.15 12.86
C ILE A 87 4.25 -7.70 12.54
N TYR A 88 3.93 -6.50 13.00
CA TYR A 88 2.65 -5.84 12.79
C TYR A 88 2.85 -4.59 11.94
N LEU A 89 1.95 -4.36 10.99
CA LEU A 89 1.82 -3.12 10.25
C LEU A 89 0.92 -2.17 11.03
N VAL A 90 1.39 -0.96 11.24
CA VAL A 90 0.63 0.16 11.81
C VAL A 90 0.24 1.09 10.68
N ASN A 91 -1.04 1.37 10.51
CA ASN A 91 -1.54 2.31 9.50
C ASN A 91 -2.60 3.26 10.06
N LYS A 92 -2.74 4.42 9.41
CA LYS A 92 -3.78 5.43 9.65
C LYS A 92 -4.81 5.36 8.53
N GLY A 93 -5.63 4.32 8.52
CA GLY A 93 -6.65 4.12 7.48
C GLY A 93 -6.10 3.62 6.14
N TYR A 94 -6.81 3.91 5.05
CA TYR A 94 -6.50 3.34 3.74
C TYR A 94 -5.29 4.04 3.09
N GLY A 95 -4.21 3.28 2.84
CA GLY A 95 -3.05 3.75 2.09
C GLY A 95 -2.02 4.57 2.88
N CYS A 96 -2.20 4.74 4.19
CA CYS A 96 -1.28 5.49 5.05
C CYS A 96 -0.57 4.56 6.03
N ASP A 97 0.45 3.85 5.53
CA ASP A 97 1.31 3.01 6.36
C ASP A 97 2.24 3.89 7.21
N LEU A 98 2.12 3.83 8.53
CA LEU A 98 2.95 4.61 9.46
C LEU A 98 4.29 3.93 9.71
N GLY A 99 4.27 2.60 9.81
CA GLY A 99 5.44 1.82 10.18
C GLY A 99 5.10 0.37 10.46
N HIS A 100 6.14 -0.40 10.70
CA HIS A 100 6.03 -1.74 11.26
C HIS A 100 6.59 -1.74 12.68
N LEU A 101 6.05 -2.61 13.52
CA LEU A 101 6.58 -2.89 14.87
C LEU A 101 6.65 -4.40 15.11
N PHE A 102 7.43 -4.79 16.12
CA PHE A 102 7.47 -6.17 16.60
C PHE A 102 6.80 -6.24 17.97
N ALA A 103 5.94 -7.24 18.18
CA ALA A 103 5.23 -7.46 19.44
C ALA A 103 5.00 -8.96 19.68
N GLN A 104 4.77 -9.35 20.93
CA GLN A 104 4.43 -10.71 21.35
C GLN A 104 2.98 -11.06 21.03
N ASP A 105 2.09 -10.08 21.11
CA ASP A 105 0.68 -10.24 20.81
C ASP A 105 0.07 -8.95 20.26
N LYS A 106 -1.22 -9.02 19.91
CA LYS A 106 -1.95 -7.90 19.32
C LYS A 106 -2.16 -6.75 20.31
N GLN A 107 -2.32 -7.04 21.60
CA GLN A 107 -2.58 -6.01 22.62
C GLN A 107 -1.32 -5.19 22.91
N GLU A 108 -0.17 -5.85 22.98
CA GLU A 108 1.14 -5.20 23.05
C GLU A 108 1.37 -4.37 21.78
N ALA A 109 1.06 -4.92 20.60
CA ALA A 109 1.15 -4.19 19.34
C ALA A 109 0.31 -2.90 19.37
N GLU A 110 -0.93 -2.97 19.86
CA GLU A 110 -1.83 -1.82 20.03
C GLU A 110 -1.28 -0.75 20.98
N SER A 111 -0.69 -1.18 22.09
CA SER A 111 -0.11 -0.27 23.08
C SER A 111 1.15 0.42 22.53
N LEU A 112 2.05 -0.35 21.91
CA LEU A 112 3.26 0.17 21.29
C LEU A 112 2.96 1.08 20.10
N ALA A 113 1.96 0.76 19.29
CA ALA A 113 1.58 1.58 18.15
C ALA A 113 1.10 2.97 18.60
N LYS A 114 0.27 3.03 19.64
CA LYS A 114 -0.21 4.29 20.21
C LYS A 114 0.93 5.10 20.81
N LEU A 115 1.85 4.44 21.53
CA LEU A 115 2.99 5.10 22.15
C LEU A 115 3.96 5.68 21.11
N LEU A 116 4.31 4.91 20.08
CA LEU A 116 5.36 5.28 19.13
C LEU A 116 4.87 6.13 17.97
N PHE A 117 3.65 5.88 17.48
CA PHE A 117 3.10 6.55 16.30
C PHE A 117 1.95 7.50 16.64
N GLY A 118 1.55 7.59 17.91
CA GLY A 118 0.47 8.48 18.35
C GLY A 118 0.70 9.94 17.99
N CYS A 119 1.95 10.42 18.08
CA CYS A 119 2.32 11.79 17.73
C CYS A 119 2.25 12.11 16.22
N LEU A 120 2.18 11.10 15.36
CA LEU A 120 2.05 11.27 13.90
C LEU A 120 0.59 11.39 13.46
N VAL A 121 -0.33 11.26 14.40
CA VAL A 121 -1.77 11.25 14.16
C VAL A 121 -2.37 12.47 14.86
N ASP A 122 -3.26 13.19 14.17
CA ASP A 122 -3.88 14.39 14.70
C ASP A 122 -4.62 14.11 16.01
N GLU A 123 -4.65 15.09 16.93
CA GLU A 123 -5.37 14.99 18.19
C GLU A 123 -6.84 14.64 17.92
N GLY A 124 -7.31 13.52 18.49
CA GLY A 124 -8.65 12.98 18.25
C GLY A 124 -8.74 11.86 17.21
N SER A 125 -7.68 11.61 16.44
CA SER A 125 -7.62 10.51 15.46
C SER A 125 -6.94 9.24 15.97
N TYR A 126 -6.65 9.13 17.27
CA TYR A 126 -6.02 7.93 17.86
C TYR A 126 -6.81 6.63 17.60
N SER A 127 -8.14 6.72 17.51
CA SER A 127 -9.01 5.59 17.15
C SER A 127 -8.81 5.10 15.71
N ASN A 128 -8.13 5.87 14.87
CA ASN A 128 -7.89 5.54 13.46
C ASN A 128 -6.60 4.75 13.25
N ILE A 129 -5.77 4.57 14.28
CA ILE A 129 -4.61 3.69 14.22
C ILE A 129 -5.13 2.25 14.16
N ARG A 130 -4.91 1.59 13.01
CA ARG A 130 -5.23 0.18 12.83
C ARG A 130 -3.95 -0.62 12.75
N ILE A 131 -4.06 -1.84 13.26
CA ILE A 131 -2.93 -2.76 13.36
C ILE A 131 -3.30 -4.04 12.66
N THR A 132 -2.41 -4.49 11.79
CA THR A 132 -2.58 -5.73 11.04
C THR A 132 -1.37 -6.61 11.28
N PHE A 133 -1.61 -7.84 11.73
CA PHE A 133 -0.56 -8.84 11.82
C PHE A 133 -0.09 -9.22 10.40
N ILE A 134 1.21 -9.09 10.13
CA ILE A 134 1.78 -9.34 8.81
C ILE A 134 2.38 -10.73 8.73
N ARG A 135 3.22 -11.08 9.70
CA ARG A 135 3.91 -12.38 9.75
C ARG A 135 4.64 -12.64 11.06
N LEU A 136 4.91 -13.91 11.28
CA LEU A 136 5.96 -14.36 12.17
C LEU A 136 7.31 -13.91 11.60
N GLY A 137 8.17 -13.36 12.46
CA GLY A 137 9.42 -12.74 12.02
C GLY A 137 10.36 -12.41 13.15
N SER A 138 11.49 -11.79 12.79
CA SER A 138 12.50 -11.34 13.75
C SER A 138 12.68 -9.81 13.69
N LEU A 139 13.34 -9.26 14.72
CA LEU A 139 13.73 -7.85 14.74
C LEU A 139 14.62 -7.44 13.56
N HIS A 140 15.36 -8.38 12.97
CA HIS A 140 16.18 -8.10 11.78
C HIS A 140 15.29 -7.80 10.55
N GLU A 141 14.24 -8.60 10.35
CA GLU A 141 13.28 -8.39 9.27
C GLU A 141 12.50 -7.08 9.44
N LEU A 142 12.14 -6.73 10.69
CA LEU A 142 11.48 -5.46 11.02
C LEU A 142 12.23 -4.25 10.45
N LYS A 143 13.56 -4.23 10.60
CA LYS A 143 14.40 -3.15 10.08
C LYS A 143 14.29 -3.03 8.56
N ALA A 144 14.23 -4.15 7.84
CA ALA A 144 14.08 -4.14 6.38
C ALA A 144 12.71 -3.59 5.96
N PHE A 145 11.64 -3.96 6.67
CA PHE A 145 10.29 -3.43 6.42
C PHE A 145 10.22 -1.91 6.65
N ASN A 146 10.74 -1.43 7.77
CA ASN A 146 10.75 0.01 8.07
C ASN A 146 11.65 0.80 7.11
N ARG A 147 12.78 0.23 6.66
CA ARG A 147 13.62 0.86 5.64
C ARG A 147 12.85 1.11 4.34
N LYS A 148 12.02 0.16 3.90
CA LYS A 148 11.19 0.31 2.70
C LYS A 148 10.19 1.47 2.84
N ILE A 149 9.55 1.61 4.00
CA ILE A 149 8.63 2.75 4.27
C ILE A 149 9.41 4.06 4.22
N VAL A 150 10.57 4.14 4.88
CA VAL A 150 11.42 5.33 4.87
C VAL A 150 11.84 5.70 3.45
N ASP A 151 12.23 4.72 2.64
CA ASP A 151 12.64 4.95 1.25
C ASP A 151 11.47 5.43 0.37
N ASN A 152 10.25 4.92 0.59
CA ASN A 152 9.04 5.41 -0.08
C ASN A 152 8.71 6.85 0.33
N LEU A 153 8.73 7.16 1.63
CA LEU A 153 8.50 8.52 2.14
C LEU A 153 9.51 9.52 1.58
N LYS A 154 10.78 9.13 1.47
CA LYS A 154 11.81 9.97 0.83
C LYS A 154 11.48 10.29 -0.63
N LYS A 155 11.00 9.30 -1.39
CA LYS A 155 10.58 9.51 -2.78
C LYS A 155 9.36 10.43 -2.88
N GLU A 156 8.39 10.26 -2.00
CA GLU A 156 7.20 11.11 -1.93
C GLU A 156 7.57 12.56 -1.58
N ILE A 157 8.43 12.76 -0.57
CA ILE A 157 8.95 14.07 -0.20
C ILE A 157 9.67 14.72 -1.39
N GLN A 158 10.50 13.97 -2.11
CA GLN A 158 11.20 14.51 -3.28
C GLN A 158 10.22 14.90 -4.39
N GLY A 159 9.26 14.04 -4.73
CA GLY A 159 8.24 14.36 -5.74
C GLY A 159 7.37 15.57 -5.36
N ALA A 160 7.08 15.75 -4.07
CA ALA A 160 6.39 16.93 -3.57
C ALA A 160 7.25 18.20 -3.73
N LYS A 161 8.55 18.13 -3.44
CA LYS A 161 9.49 19.26 -3.67
C LYS A 161 9.56 19.65 -5.14
N ASP A 162 9.69 18.66 -6.02
CA ASP A 162 9.73 18.89 -7.47
C ASP A 162 8.42 19.55 -7.96
N SER A 163 7.29 19.12 -7.41
CA SER A 163 5.98 19.72 -7.69
C SER A 163 5.88 21.16 -7.20
N ILE A 164 6.41 21.47 -6.01
CA ILE A 164 6.44 22.84 -5.47
C ILE A 164 7.23 23.77 -6.41
N ILE A 165 8.41 23.34 -6.85
CA ILE A 165 9.24 24.11 -7.79
C ILE A 165 8.47 24.38 -9.09
N HIS A 166 7.85 23.34 -9.66
CA HIS A 166 7.04 23.48 -10.87
C HIS A 166 5.88 24.47 -10.71
N TYR A 167 5.18 24.45 -9.57
CA TYR A 167 4.09 25.39 -9.31
C TYR A 167 4.59 26.82 -9.08
N GLN A 168 5.74 27.00 -8.43
CA GLN A 168 6.36 28.31 -8.27
C GLN A 168 6.71 28.95 -9.63
N GLU A 169 7.27 28.16 -10.55
CA GLU A 169 7.55 28.63 -11.92
C GLU A 169 6.27 29.05 -12.65
N ARG A 170 5.21 28.25 -12.55
CA ARG A 170 3.90 28.57 -13.15
C ARG A 170 3.26 29.82 -12.53
N MET A 171 3.43 30.02 -11.23
CA MET A 171 2.97 31.24 -10.56
C MET A 171 3.72 32.47 -11.08
N ALA A 172 5.05 32.40 -11.22
CA ALA A 172 5.85 33.49 -11.78
C ALA A 172 5.44 33.84 -13.22
N GLN A 173 5.20 32.84 -14.07
CA GLN A 173 4.69 33.05 -15.43
C GLN A 173 3.33 33.75 -15.45
N ARG A 174 2.42 33.37 -14.54
CA ARG A 174 1.11 34.00 -14.41
C ARG A 174 1.21 35.44 -13.90
N GLN A 175 2.11 35.70 -12.96
CA GLN A 175 2.36 37.06 -12.46
C GLN A 175 2.89 37.97 -13.58
N ASN A 176 3.90 37.53 -14.32
CA ASN A 176 4.43 38.28 -15.45
C ASN A 176 3.35 38.60 -16.50
N ARG A 177 2.45 37.65 -16.75
CA ARG A 177 1.31 37.85 -17.66
C ARG A 177 0.32 38.88 -17.11
N LEU A 178 0.04 38.85 -15.82
CA LEU A 178 -0.84 39.82 -15.16
C LEU A 178 -0.23 41.23 -15.25
N ASP A 179 1.05 41.36 -14.95
CA ASP A 179 1.78 42.64 -15.00
C ASP A 179 1.78 43.21 -16.43
N ALA A 180 1.99 42.37 -17.45
CA ALA A 180 1.92 42.78 -18.84
C ALA A 180 0.52 43.27 -19.24
N LEU A 181 -0.54 42.59 -18.78
CA LEU A 181 -1.91 43.02 -19.05
C LEU A 181 -2.24 44.36 -18.37
N ASN A 182 -1.83 44.54 -17.11
CA ASN A 182 -2.01 45.80 -16.38
C ASN A 182 -1.27 46.97 -17.05
N ALA A 183 -0.07 46.71 -17.60
CA ALA A 183 0.70 47.69 -18.35
C ALA A 183 -0.02 48.09 -19.66
N VAL A 184 -0.59 47.12 -20.39
CA VAL A 184 -1.39 47.38 -21.59
C VAL A 184 -2.64 48.19 -21.25
N GLU A 185 -3.38 47.80 -20.20
CA GLU A 185 -4.57 48.53 -19.75
C GLU A 185 -4.24 49.98 -19.38
N SER A 186 -3.18 50.20 -18.60
CA SER A 186 -2.72 51.53 -18.23
C SER A 186 -2.34 52.38 -19.45
N SER A 187 -1.70 51.77 -20.46
CA SER A 187 -1.35 52.45 -21.71
C SER A 187 -2.59 52.85 -22.51
N ILE A 188 -3.62 51.99 -22.58
CA ILE A 188 -4.87 52.29 -23.29
C ILE A 188 -5.61 53.44 -22.61
N LEU A 189 -5.69 53.42 -21.28
CA LEU A 189 -6.33 54.49 -20.50
C LEU A 189 -5.60 55.83 -20.68
N ALA A 190 -4.27 55.83 -20.71
CA ALA A 190 -3.47 57.03 -20.95
C ALA A 190 -3.74 57.62 -22.35
N SER A 191 -3.75 56.78 -23.40
CA SER A 191 -4.06 57.21 -24.77
C SER A 191 -5.48 57.76 -24.92
N ALA A 192 -6.46 57.11 -24.28
CA ALA A 192 -7.85 57.57 -24.32
C ALA A 192 -8.03 58.96 -23.66
N LEU A 193 -7.26 59.27 -22.61
CA LEU A 193 -7.30 60.60 -21.98
C LEU A 193 -6.66 61.69 -22.85
N THR A 194 -5.63 61.37 -23.63
CA THR A 194 -5.01 62.34 -24.55
C THR A 194 -5.93 62.72 -25.70
N ASP A 195 -6.77 61.80 -26.18
CA ASP A 195 -7.72 62.06 -27.26
C ASP A 195 -8.92 62.94 -26.83
N VAL A 196 -9.16 63.09 -25.51
CA VAL A 196 -10.30 63.82 -24.93
C VAL A 196 -9.95 65.26 -24.51
N GLN A 197 -8.76 65.76 -24.86
CA GLN A 197 -8.43 67.20 -24.76
C GLN A 197 -8.74 67.88 -26.11
N PRO A 198 -9.99 68.34 -26.36
CA PRO A 198 -10.30 69.05 -27.60
C PRO A 198 -9.62 70.43 -27.61
N GLU A 199 -9.22 70.82 -28.82
CA GLU A 199 -8.69 72.12 -29.20
C GLU A 199 -9.41 73.27 -28.46
N LYS A 200 -8.74 73.84 -27.46
CA LYS A 200 -9.08 75.19 -27.01
C LYS A 200 -8.63 76.15 -28.11
N THR A 201 -9.60 76.48 -28.95
CA THR A 201 -9.59 77.63 -29.87
C THR A 201 -9.58 78.94 -29.08
#